data_AF-A0A7G9YXP1-F1
#
_entry.id   AF-A0A7G9YXP1-F1
#
_cell.length_a   1.000
_cell.length_b   1.000
_cell.length_c   1.000
_cell.angle_alpha   90.00
_cell.angle_beta   90.00
_cell.angle_gamma   90.00
#
_symmetry.space_group_name_H-M   'P 1'
#
loop_
_entity.id
_entity.type
_entity.pdbx_description
1 polymer ?
#
loop_
_entity_poly.entity_id
_entity_poly.type
_entity_poly.pdbx_seq_one_letter_code
_entity_poly.pdbx_strand_id
1 'polypeptide(L)'
;MTAREQKKRGTKVKEEKKERIATKINKKKTELSKLATSLFNPAGKNPYYLNRGSSSIAIKNMAELKDNLDVFTKEEAPWLASWIEYLGDKETAARIRETPGEFEEIIIERHEELQEFFSGRK
;
A
#
# COMPACT_ATOMS: atom_id res chain seq x y z
N MET A 1 21.39 -38.58 26.01
CA MET A 1 20.15 -38.06 25.42
C MET A 1 19.55 -39.12 24.51
N THR A 2 18.25 -39.40 24.63
CA THR A 2 17.58 -40.47 23.85
C THR A 2 17.07 -39.99 22.49
N ALA A 3 16.90 -40.90 21.52
CA ALA A 3 16.32 -40.59 20.21
C ALA A 3 14.90 -39.97 20.31
N ARG A 4 14.14 -40.30 21.37
CA ARG A 4 12.83 -39.70 21.67
C ARG A 4 12.93 -38.23 22.10
N GLU A 5 13.95 -37.85 22.87
CA GLU A 5 14.19 -36.44 23.24
C GLU A 5 14.62 -35.59 22.05
N GLN A 6 15.46 -36.13 21.16
CA GLN A 6 15.86 -35.41 19.94
C GLN A 6 14.69 -35.20 18.98
N LYS A 7 13.82 -36.22 18.82
CA LYS A 7 12.60 -36.10 17.99
C LYS A 7 11.61 -35.08 18.56
N LYS A 8 11.36 -35.08 19.88
CA LYS A 8 10.50 -34.08 20.54
C LYS A 8 11.04 -32.65 20.41
N ARG A 9 12.35 -32.45 20.58
CA ARG A 9 12.99 -31.13 20.39
C ARG A 9 12.88 -30.66 18.95
N GLY A 10 13.09 -31.55 17.97
CA GLY A 10 12.93 -31.22 16.55
C GLY A 10 11.50 -30.82 16.16
N THR A 11 10.48 -31.46 16.74
CA THR A 11 9.07 -31.08 16.51
C THR A 11 8.74 -29.72 17.12
N LYS A 12 9.16 -29.47 18.37
CA LYS A 12 8.93 -28.20 19.05
C LYS A 12 9.56 -27.01 18.32
N VAL A 13 10.80 -27.14 17.84
CA VAL A 13 11.49 -26.10 17.06
C VAL A 13 10.78 -25.82 15.72
N LYS A 14 10.22 -26.85 15.07
CA LYS A 14 9.44 -26.67 13.84
C LYS A 14 8.10 -25.97 14.08
N GLU A 15 7.42 -26.28 15.18
CA GLU A 15 6.18 -25.61 15.58
C GLU A 15 6.42 -24.14 15.92
N GLU A 16 7.42 -23.84 16.74
CA GLU A 16 7.81 -22.45 17.07
C GLU A 16 8.19 -21.65 15.81
N LYS A 17 8.88 -22.29 14.84
CA LYS A 17 9.22 -21.64 13.56
C LYS A 17 7.97 -21.35 12.73
N LYS A 18 7.01 -22.28 12.66
CA LYS A 18 5.74 -22.09 11.94
C LYS A 18 4.92 -20.97 12.57
N GLU A 19 4.81 -20.95 13.89
CA GLU A 19 4.08 -19.91 14.64
C GLU A 19 4.69 -18.53 14.39
N ARG A 20 6.02 -18.39 14.46
CA ARG A 20 6.71 -17.14 14.15
C ARG A 20 6.45 -16.65 12.72
N ILE A 21 6.40 -17.56 11.75
CA ILE A 21 6.10 -17.21 10.35
C ILE A 21 4.64 -16.75 10.23
N ALA A 22 3.69 -17.49 10.83
CA ALA A 22 2.28 -17.14 10.82
C ALA A 22 2.04 -15.75 11.45
N THR A 23 2.66 -15.46 12.59
CA THR A 23 2.57 -14.15 13.25
C THR A 23 3.12 -13.02 12.38
N LYS A 24 4.25 -13.26 11.68
CA LYS A 24 4.80 -12.27 10.74
C LYS A 24 3.86 -12.01 9.56
N ILE A 25 3.28 -13.07 8.99
CA ILE A 25 2.32 -12.95 7.88
C ILE A 25 1.09 -12.17 8.35
N ASN A 26 0.53 -12.51 9.52
CA ASN A 26 -0.66 -11.84 10.03
C ASN A 26 -0.40 -10.35 10.32
N LYS A 27 0.79 -10.03 10.88
CA LYS A 27 1.21 -8.65 11.10
C LYS A 27 1.29 -7.88 9.78
N LYS A 28 1.94 -8.43 8.75
CA LYS A 28 2.02 -7.80 7.42
C LYS A 28 0.64 -7.59 6.80
N LYS A 29 -0.24 -8.59 6.85
CA LYS A 29 -1.63 -8.46 6.36
C LYS A 29 -2.38 -7.34 7.08
N THR A 30 -2.19 -7.22 8.39
CA THR A 30 -2.80 -6.15 9.19
C THR A 30 -2.27 -4.77 8.80
N GLU A 31 -0.96 -4.65 8.56
CA GLU A 31 -0.33 -3.40 8.09
C GLU A 31 -0.85 -3.02 6.69
N LEU A 32 -0.91 -3.97 5.76
CA LEU A 32 -1.45 -3.76 4.41
C LEU A 32 -2.94 -3.38 4.42
N SER A 33 -3.75 -4.01 5.27
CA SER A 33 -5.17 -3.67 5.39
C SER A 33 -5.40 -2.27 5.96
N LYS A 34 -4.59 -1.85 6.94
CA LYS A 34 -4.60 -0.47 7.44
C LYS A 34 -4.20 0.52 6.35
N LEU A 35 -3.14 0.21 5.61
CA LEU A 35 -2.67 1.06 4.52
C LEU A 35 -3.71 1.18 3.41
N ALA A 36 -4.29 0.06 2.99
CA ALA A 36 -5.37 0.02 2.02
C ALA A 36 -6.56 0.87 2.48
N THR A 37 -6.95 0.75 3.76
CA THR A 37 -8.02 1.60 4.32
C THR A 37 -7.67 3.08 4.22
N SER A 38 -6.44 3.49 4.57
CA SER A 38 -6.02 4.88 4.50
C SER A 38 -5.95 5.42 3.07
N LEU A 39 -5.68 4.59 2.06
CA LEU A 39 -5.57 5.00 0.66
C LEU A 39 -6.92 4.99 -0.08
N PHE A 40 -7.76 3.99 0.19
CA PHE A 40 -9.07 3.83 -0.47
C PHE A 40 -10.20 4.55 0.27
N ASN A 41 -10.07 4.78 1.58
CA ASN A 41 -11.01 5.53 2.39
C ASN A 41 -10.28 6.52 3.33
N PRO A 42 -9.68 7.60 2.78
CA PRO A 42 -8.87 8.55 3.54
C PRO A 42 -9.73 9.50 4.38
N ALA A 43 -10.39 8.96 5.41
CA ALA A 43 -11.31 9.71 6.26
C ALA A 43 -10.61 10.91 6.95
N GLY A 44 -11.19 12.10 6.77
CA GLY A 44 -10.66 13.34 7.35
C GLY A 44 -9.40 13.89 6.68
N LYS A 45 -8.99 13.33 5.53
CA LYS A 45 -7.86 13.81 4.73
C LYS A 45 -8.37 14.62 3.55
N ASN A 46 -7.56 15.59 3.11
CA ASN A 46 -7.90 16.39 1.93
C ASN A 46 -7.67 15.60 0.63
N PRO A 47 -8.57 15.75 -0.37
CA PRO A 47 -8.32 15.29 -1.73
C PRO A 47 -7.06 15.90 -2.33
N TYR A 48 -6.52 15.25 -3.35
CA TYR A 48 -5.56 15.88 -4.24
C TYR A 48 -6.31 16.78 -5.23
N TYR A 49 -5.97 18.06 -5.27
CA TYR A 49 -6.58 19.02 -6.19
C TYR A 49 -5.66 19.22 -7.39
N LEU A 50 -6.09 18.67 -8.53
CA LEU A 50 -5.41 18.77 -9.81
C LEU A 50 -5.97 19.96 -10.59
N ASN A 51 -5.20 21.04 -10.70
CA ASN A 51 -5.63 22.24 -11.42
C ASN A 51 -5.28 22.17 -12.91
N ARG A 52 -6.28 22.35 -13.77
CA ARG A 52 -6.17 22.38 -15.22
C ARG A 52 -6.84 23.65 -15.74
N GLY A 53 -6.06 24.72 -15.81
CA GLY A 53 -6.54 26.05 -16.24
C GLY A 53 -7.64 26.59 -15.32
N SER A 54 -8.85 26.77 -15.86
CA SER A 54 -10.03 27.24 -15.13
C SER A 54 -10.80 26.13 -14.39
N SER A 55 -10.36 24.88 -14.52
CA SER A 55 -10.99 23.71 -13.89
C SER A 55 -10.07 23.07 -12.85
N SER A 56 -10.66 22.41 -11.85
CA SER A 56 -9.94 21.66 -10.83
C SER A 56 -10.62 20.31 -10.63
N ILE A 57 -9.84 19.23 -10.66
CA ILE A 57 -10.29 17.87 -10.41
C ILE A 57 -9.86 17.51 -8.99
N ALA A 58 -10.82 17.08 -8.16
CA ALA A 58 -10.54 16.62 -6.81
C ALA A 58 -10.48 15.09 -6.79
N ILE A 59 -9.27 14.53 -6.65
CA ILE A 59 -9.01 13.10 -6.53
C ILE A 59 -9.06 12.71 -5.06
N LYS A 60 -10.08 11.96 -4.65
CA LYS A 60 -10.37 11.73 -3.23
C LYS A 60 -9.64 10.53 -2.64
N ASN A 61 -9.27 9.56 -3.45
CA ASN A 61 -8.70 8.28 -2.99
C ASN A 61 -7.89 7.59 -4.11
N MET A 62 -7.28 6.47 -3.78
CA MET A 62 -6.44 5.69 -4.71
C MET A 62 -7.19 5.11 -5.91
N ALA A 63 -8.48 4.79 -5.77
CA ALA A 63 -9.28 4.27 -6.90
C ALA A 63 -9.55 5.40 -7.91
N GLU A 64 -10.00 6.57 -7.43
CA GLU A 64 -10.18 7.75 -8.28
C GLU A 64 -8.85 8.18 -8.91
N LEU A 65 -7.72 8.07 -8.19
CA LEU A 65 -6.41 8.36 -8.77
C LEU A 65 -6.10 7.45 -9.95
N LYS A 66 -6.25 6.12 -9.77
CA LYS A 66 -6.00 5.14 -10.83
C LYS A 66 -6.87 5.41 -12.06
N ASP A 67 -8.13 5.76 -11.85
CA ASP A 67 -9.10 5.99 -12.94
C ASP A 67 -8.86 7.31 -13.69
N ASN A 68 -8.03 8.20 -13.16
CA ASN A 68 -7.73 9.52 -13.74
C ASN A 68 -6.23 9.71 -14.04
N LEU A 69 -5.43 8.65 -14.13
CA LEU A 69 -3.99 8.78 -14.36
C LEU A 69 -3.65 9.49 -15.68
N ASP A 70 -4.49 9.34 -16.69
CA ASP A 70 -4.33 9.95 -18.02
C ASP A 70 -4.33 11.47 -18.01
N VAL A 71 -4.93 12.08 -16.98
CA VAL A 71 -4.96 13.54 -16.84
C VAL A 71 -3.76 14.08 -16.08
N PHE A 72 -2.87 13.25 -15.53
CA PHE A 72 -1.66 13.69 -14.82
C PHE A 72 -0.48 13.90 -15.77
N THR A 73 0.46 14.75 -15.38
CA THR A 73 1.74 14.90 -16.08
C THR A 73 2.91 14.53 -15.17
N LYS A 74 4.08 14.28 -15.77
CA LYS A 74 5.31 13.98 -15.02
C LYS A 74 5.72 15.09 -14.04
N GLU A 75 5.31 16.34 -14.30
CA GLU A 75 5.56 17.48 -13.41
C GLU A 75 4.80 17.36 -12.08
N GLU A 76 3.73 16.56 -12.05
CA GLU A 76 2.89 16.36 -10.87
C GLU A 76 3.35 15.20 -10.00
N ALA A 77 4.23 14.33 -10.50
CA ALA A 77 4.73 13.17 -9.78
C ALA A 77 5.29 13.51 -8.37
N PRO A 78 6.07 14.59 -8.15
CA PRO A 78 6.53 14.96 -6.81
C PRO A 78 5.40 15.37 -5.85
N TRP A 79 4.38 16.06 -6.37
CA TRP A 79 3.21 16.47 -5.62
C TRP A 79 2.32 15.26 -5.29
N LEU A 80 2.15 14.36 -6.26
CA LEU A 80 1.44 13.11 -6.09
C LEU A 80 2.11 12.23 -5.02
N ALA A 81 3.43 12.07 -5.08
CA ALA A 81 4.19 11.35 -4.06
C ALA A 81 3.96 11.92 -2.65
N SER A 82 3.93 13.24 -2.51
CA SER A 82 3.68 13.90 -1.22
C SER A 82 2.26 13.65 -0.71
N TRP A 83 1.27 13.60 -1.59
CA TRP A 83 -0.10 13.25 -1.22
C TRP A 83 -0.22 11.77 -0.80
N ILE A 84 0.38 10.85 -1.55
CA ILE A 84 0.43 9.41 -1.22
C ILE A 84 1.11 9.18 0.14
N GLU A 85 2.20 9.88 0.43
CA GLU A 85 2.84 9.84 1.75
C GLU A 85 1.93 10.41 2.85
N TYR A 86 1.21 11.51 2.58
CA TYR A 86 0.25 12.10 3.50
C TYR A 86 -0.93 11.17 3.82
N LEU A 87 -1.32 10.31 2.88
CA LEU A 87 -2.29 9.23 3.10
C LEU A 87 -1.69 8.04 3.86
N GLY A 88 -0.36 7.96 3.97
CA GLY A 88 0.35 7.02 4.83
C GLY A 88 1.26 6.05 4.09
N ASP A 89 1.34 6.09 2.75
CA ASP A 89 2.14 5.17 1.95
C ASP A 89 3.50 5.76 1.56
N LYS A 90 4.42 5.73 2.54
CA LYS A 90 5.78 6.26 2.38
C LYS A 90 6.60 5.51 1.32
N GLU A 91 6.34 4.22 1.17
CA GLU A 91 7.09 3.36 0.24
C GLU A 91 6.79 3.75 -1.21
N THR A 92 5.52 3.83 -1.56
CA THR A 92 5.08 4.24 -2.90
C THR A 92 5.49 5.68 -3.19
N ALA A 93 5.40 6.58 -2.21
CA ALA A 93 5.87 7.94 -2.35
C ALA A 93 7.37 8.04 -2.64
N ALA A 94 8.20 7.20 -1.99
CA ALA A 94 9.63 7.13 -2.27
C ALA A 94 9.90 6.62 -3.69
N ARG A 95 9.23 5.54 -4.11
CA ARG A 95 9.36 4.98 -5.47
C ARG A 95 9.05 6.04 -6.54
N ILE A 96 7.94 6.78 -6.39
CA ILE A 96 7.58 7.84 -7.34
C ILE A 96 8.64 8.95 -7.39
N ARG A 97 9.27 9.29 -6.26
CA ARG A 97 10.34 10.31 -6.24
C ARG A 97 11.63 9.81 -6.88
N GLU A 98 11.93 8.52 -6.78
CA GLU A 98 13.09 7.88 -7.40
C GLU A 98 12.92 7.76 -8.92
N THR A 99 11.74 7.36 -9.40
CA THR A 99 11.44 7.26 -10.83
C THR A 99 10.14 8.01 -11.21
N PRO A 100 10.16 9.37 -11.21
CA PRO A 100 8.97 10.17 -11.50
C PRO A 100 8.33 9.92 -12.87
N GLY A 101 9.11 9.42 -13.84
CA GLY A 101 8.62 9.09 -15.18
C GLY A 101 7.75 7.83 -15.23
N GLU A 102 7.75 7.00 -14.19
CA GLU A 102 7.05 5.71 -14.09
C GLU A 102 5.90 5.76 -13.07
N PHE A 103 5.50 6.97 -12.64
CA PHE A 103 4.53 7.12 -11.55
C PHE A 103 3.20 6.41 -11.82
N GLU A 104 2.73 6.40 -13.07
CA GLU A 104 1.48 5.73 -13.47
C GLU A 104 1.55 4.23 -13.20
N GLU A 105 2.63 3.58 -13.63
CA GLU A 105 2.85 2.14 -13.42
C GLU A 105 2.95 1.82 -11.92
N ILE A 106 3.69 2.63 -11.16
CA ILE A 106 3.83 2.48 -9.70
C ILE A 106 2.47 2.57 -9.00
N ILE A 107 1.61 3.51 -9.41
CA ILE A 107 0.27 3.67 -8.83
C ILE A 107 -0.63 2.49 -9.20
N ILE A 108 -0.60 2.01 -10.45
CA ILE A 108 -1.40 0.86 -10.90
C ILE A 108 -0.99 -0.39 -10.11
N GLU A 109 0.30 -0.71 -10.06
CA GLU A 109 0.82 -1.86 -9.31
C GLU A 109 0.39 -1.80 -7.84
N ARG A 110 0.56 -0.63 -7.21
CA ARG A 110 0.23 -0.45 -5.80
C ARG A 110 -1.27 -0.54 -5.54
N HIS A 111 -2.08 -0.02 -6.45
CA HIS A 111 -3.54 -0.14 -6.38
C HIS A 111 -3.94 -1.62 -6.39
N GLU A 112 -3.45 -2.41 -7.34
CA GLU A 112 -3.77 -3.84 -7.47
C GLU A 112 -3.33 -4.63 -6.23
N GLU A 113 -2.13 -4.37 -5.71
CA GLU A 113 -1.63 -4.99 -4.48
C GLU A 113 -2.56 -4.72 -3.29
N LEU A 114 -2.96 -3.46 -3.09
CA LEU A 114 -3.71 -3.06 -1.90
C LEU A 114 -5.21 -3.32 -2.02
N GLN A 115 -5.75 -3.46 -3.24
CA GLN A 115 -7.16 -3.71 -3.46
C GLN A 115 -7.65 -5.01 -2.81
N GLU A 116 -6.79 -6.03 -2.74
CA GLU A 116 -7.11 -7.31 -2.07
C GLU A 116 -7.27 -7.18 -0.55
N PHE A 117 -6.62 -6.18 0.05
CA PHE A 117 -6.63 -5.94 1.50
C PHE A 117 -7.68 -4.91 1.93
N PHE A 118 -8.32 -4.25 0.96
CA PHE A 118 -9.41 -3.33 1.20
C PHE A 118 -10.74 -4.08 1.29
N SER A 119 -11.27 -4.18 2.50
CA SER A 119 -12.56 -4.84 2.78
C SER A 119 -13.79 -4.00 2.42
N GLY A 120 -13.61 -2.81 1.81
CA GLY A 120 -14.69 -1.91 1.41
C GLY A 120 -15.48 -2.33 0.17
N ARG A 121 -15.25 -3.54 -0.37
CA ARG A 121 -16.20 -4.17 -1.31
C ARG A 121 -17.33 -4.82 -0.52
N LYS A 122 -18.41 -4.05 -0.32
CA LYS A 122 -19.78 -4.55 -0.20
C LYS A 122 -20.65 -3.84 -1.21
#